data_AF-A0A7C4FAR7-F1
#
_entry.id   AF-A0A7C4FAR7-F1
#
_cell.length_a   1.000
_cell.length_b   1.000
_cell.length_c   1.000
_cell.angle_alpha   90.00
_cell.angle_beta   90.00
_cell.angle_gamma   90.00
#
_symmetry.space_group_name_H-M   'P 1'
#
loop_
_entity.id
_entity.type
_entity.pdbx_description
1 polymer ?
#
loop_
_entity_poly.entity_id
_entity_poly.type
_entity_poly.pdbx_seq_one_letter_code
_entity_poly.pdbx_strand_id
1 'polypeptide(L)'
;MLITYTMENPQTTLLLEQKVLIHLLDFTKHRGKFESPSGVTVIGISRALHVHPRILPPILEKLKSVKLVDEEWNWVVGCNAKKRVYYLTPTGVAEAKRILEDLKNRSVKIRHGTREFDAKFCDINSLLGLNLRTVEILCYMTEDGYIDLNQRNKYRY
;
A
#
# COMPACT_ATOMS: atom_id res chain seq x y z
N MET A 1 8.40 0.90 -25.29
CA MET A 1 7.90 2.21 -24.86
C MET A 1 7.75 2.17 -23.35
N LEU A 2 8.82 2.54 -22.64
CA LEU A 2 8.85 2.60 -21.17
C LEU A 2 8.22 3.94 -20.79
N ILE A 3 7.06 3.90 -20.14
CA ILE A 3 6.44 5.12 -19.61
C ILE A 3 7.22 5.48 -18.35
N THR A 4 8.15 6.43 -18.48
CA THR A 4 8.76 7.14 -17.36
C THR A 4 7.70 8.01 -16.71
N TYR A 5 7.12 7.55 -15.60
CA TYR A 5 6.25 8.36 -14.75
C TYR A 5 7.12 9.16 -13.78
N THR A 6 7.55 10.33 -14.22
CA THR A 6 8.15 11.33 -13.34
C THR A 6 7.33 12.60 -13.46
N MET A 7 6.39 12.77 -12.53
CA MET A 7 5.80 14.07 -12.20
C MET A 7 5.81 14.16 -10.68
N GLU A 8 6.90 14.73 -10.16
CA GLU A 8 7.06 15.05 -8.74
C GLU A 8 6.21 16.27 -8.40
N ASN A 9 5.07 16.04 -7.74
CA ASN A 9 4.57 16.97 -6.73
C ASN A 9 5.07 16.45 -5.37
N PRO A 10 6.10 17.08 -4.75
CA PRO A 10 6.79 16.53 -3.59
C PRO A 10 5.93 16.50 -2.31
N GLN A 11 4.75 17.13 -2.32
CA GLN A 11 3.98 17.37 -1.10
C GLN A 11 2.87 16.36 -0.77
N THR A 12 2.66 15.29 -1.56
CA THR A 12 1.74 14.21 -1.11
C THR A 12 2.05 12.81 -1.64
N THR A 13 2.68 12.65 -2.80
CA THR A 13 2.75 11.34 -3.49
C THR A 13 3.77 10.36 -2.87
N LEU A 14 3.29 9.24 -2.31
CA LEU A 14 4.12 8.11 -1.91
C LEU A 14 4.47 7.24 -3.12
N LEU A 15 5.74 6.82 -3.18
CA LEU A 15 6.22 5.87 -4.17
C LEU A 15 5.53 4.51 -4.00
N LEU A 16 5.38 3.76 -5.10
CA LEU A 16 4.76 2.44 -5.07
C LEU A 16 5.46 1.48 -4.08
N GLU A 17 6.79 1.58 -3.97
CA GLU A 17 7.60 0.87 -2.97
C GLU A 17 7.10 1.11 -1.54
N GLN A 18 6.85 2.38 -1.19
CA GLN A 18 6.37 2.76 0.13
C GLN A 18 4.95 2.25 0.37
N LYS A 19 4.08 2.27 -0.65
CA LYS A 19 2.74 1.68 -0.56
C LYS A 19 2.79 0.16 -0.34
N VAL A 20 3.72 -0.55 -0.97
CA VAL A 20 3.97 -1.98 -0.72
C VAL A 20 4.41 -2.21 0.72
N LEU A 21 5.36 -1.42 1.24
CA LEU A 21 5.82 -1.55 2.62
C LEU A 21 4.68 -1.33 3.64
N ILE A 22 3.88 -0.27 3.45
CA ILE A 22 2.71 0.02 4.29
C ILE A 22 1.69 -1.12 4.22
N HIS A 23 1.41 -1.67 3.04
CA HIS A 23 0.51 -2.82 2.91
C HIS A 23 1.02 -4.05 3.65
N LEU A 24 2.30 -4.40 3.47
CA LEU A 24 2.89 -5.58 4.11
C LEU A 24 3.00 -5.44 5.64
N LEU A 25 3.00 -4.22 6.17
CA LEU A 25 3.01 -3.96 7.61
C LEU A 25 1.81 -4.60 8.34
N ASP A 26 0.63 -4.60 7.70
CA ASP A 26 -0.61 -5.21 8.22
C ASP A 26 -0.48 -6.73 8.42
N PHE A 27 0.49 -7.36 7.72
CA PHE A 27 0.66 -8.81 7.68
C PHE A 27 1.84 -9.32 8.53
N THR A 28 2.54 -8.44 9.24
CA THR A 28 3.71 -8.80 10.08
C THR A 28 3.41 -9.93 11.07
N LYS A 29 2.21 -9.95 11.67
CA LYS A 29 1.74 -11.00 12.59
C LYS A 29 1.53 -12.38 11.94
N HIS A 30 1.60 -12.48 10.62
CA HIS A 30 1.44 -13.73 9.86
C HIS A 30 2.77 -14.37 9.46
N ARG A 31 3.90 -13.69 9.69
CA ARG A 31 5.22 -14.26 9.39
C ARG A 31 5.47 -15.50 10.24
N GLY A 32 6.01 -16.56 9.64
CA GLY A 32 6.29 -17.84 10.31
C GLY A 32 5.06 -18.72 10.57
N LYS A 33 3.85 -18.33 10.15
CA LYS A 33 2.68 -19.21 10.21
C LYS A 33 2.72 -20.24 9.09
N PHE A 34 2.12 -21.41 9.35
CA PHE A 34 2.01 -22.49 8.36
C PHE A 34 1.28 -22.04 7.08
N GLU A 35 0.25 -21.20 7.23
CA GLU A 35 -0.47 -20.59 6.12
C GLU A 35 -0.37 -19.06 6.15
N SER A 36 -0.04 -18.51 4.99
CA SER A 36 0.01 -17.08 4.71
C SER A 36 -1.32 -16.59 4.13
N PRO A 37 -1.76 -15.36 4.46
CA PRO A 37 -2.90 -14.75 3.81
C PRO A 37 -2.59 -14.42 2.35
N SER A 38 -3.59 -14.42 1.47
CA SER A 38 -3.39 -14.09 0.04
C SER A 38 -2.83 -12.68 -0.19
N GLY A 39 -3.06 -11.76 0.76
CA GLY A 39 -2.57 -10.38 0.75
C GLY A 39 -1.05 -10.22 0.67
N VAL A 40 -0.27 -11.24 1.02
CA VAL A 40 1.20 -11.20 0.91
C VAL A 40 1.74 -11.81 -0.39
N THR A 41 0.87 -12.16 -1.34
CA THR A 41 1.26 -12.61 -2.68
C THR A 41 1.30 -11.45 -3.67
N VAL A 42 1.99 -11.59 -4.81
CA VAL A 42 1.96 -10.58 -5.89
C VAL A 42 0.53 -10.17 -6.25
N ILE A 43 -0.37 -11.15 -6.41
CA ILE A 43 -1.77 -10.89 -6.78
C ILE A 43 -2.53 -10.17 -5.66
N GLY A 44 -2.28 -10.55 -4.39
CA GLY A 44 -2.90 -9.89 -3.25
C GLY A 44 -2.44 -8.45 -3.08
N ILE A 45 -1.14 -8.21 -3.16
CA ILE A 45 -0.54 -6.87 -3.10
C ILE A 45 -1.06 -6.02 -4.27
N SER A 46 -1.10 -6.56 -5.50
CA SER A 46 -1.53 -5.79 -6.66
C SER A 46 -2.98 -5.36 -6.57
N ARG A 47 -3.85 -6.26 -6.09
CA ARG A 47 -5.27 -5.96 -5.83
C ARG A 47 -5.43 -4.89 -4.76
N ALA A 48 -4.70 -5.01 -3.65
CA ALA A 48 -4.76 -4.00 -2.58
C ALA A 48 -4.26 -2.62 -3.02
N LEU A 49 -3.33 -2.57 -3.98
CA LEU A 49 -2.73 -1.32 -4.47
C LEU A 49 -3.39 -0.75 -5.73
N HIS A 50 -4.40 -1.41 -6.28
CA HIS A 50 -5.03 -1.06 -7.57
C HIS A 50 -4.01 -0.97 -8.73
N VAL A 51 -2.98 -1.82 -8.72
CA VAL A 51 -1.95 -1.87 -9.77
C VAL A 51 -2.00 -3.20 -10.53
N HIS A 52 -1.50 -3.17 -11.76
CA HIS A 52 -1.37 -4.39 -12.55
C HIS A 52 -0.26 -5.31 -11.97
N PRO A 53 -0.50 -6.62 -11.76
CA PRO A 53 0.47 -7.54 -11.16
C PRO A 53 1.86 -7.54 -11.78
N ARG A 54 1.96 -7.31 -13.10
CA ARG A 54 3.23 -7.21 -13.86
C ARG A 54 4.20 -6.16 -13.29
N ILE A 55 3.70 -5.11 -12.63
CA ILE A 55 4.51 -4.01 -12.10
C ILE A 55 5.23 -4.40 -10.80
N LEU A 56 4.67 -5.34 -10.03
CA LEU A 56 5.18 -5.65 -8.69
C LEU A 56 6.50 -6.43 -8.63
N PRO A 57 6.77 -7.44 -9.47
CA PRO A 57 8.02 -8.18 -9.42
C PRO A 57 9.28 -7.31 -9.39
N PRO A 58 9.49 -6.31 -10.29
CA PRO A 58 10.68 -5.47 -10.23
C PRO A 58 10.74 -4.61 -8.94
N ILE A 59 9.59 -4.15 -8.43
CA ILE A 59 9.51 -3.40 -7.18
C ILE A 59 9.89 -4.27 -5.97
N LEU A 60 9.38 -5.51 -5.94
CA LEU A 60 9.69 -6.48 -4.88
C LEU A 60 11.17 -6.89 -4.92
N GLU A 61 11.75 -7.09 -6.10
CA GLU A 61 13.19 -7.36 -6.22
C GLU A 61 14.04 -6.18 -5.73
N LYS A 62 13.62 -4.94 -6.00
CA LYS A 62 14.30 -3.75 -5.44
C LYS A 62 14.19 -3.69 -3.92
N LEU A 63 13.02 -3.96 -3.34
CA LEU A 63 12.84 -3.98 -1.88
C LEU A 63 13.62 -5.12 -1.20
N LYS A 64 13.76 -6.26 -1.88
CA LYS A 64 14.62 -7.37 -1.45
C LYS A 64 16.10 -7.02 -1.49
N SER A 65 16.56 -6.35 -2.55
CA SER A 65 17.98 -5.99 -2.68
C SER A 65 18.45 -5.03 -1.58
N VAL A 66 17.56 -4.17 -1.07
CA VAL A 66 17.81 -3.31 0.10
C VAL A 66 17.40 -3.93 1.45
N LYS A 67 17.07 -5.23 1.48
CA LYS A 67 16.73 -6.00 2.69
C LYS A 67 15.56 -5.44 3.50
N LEU A 68 14.56 -4.85 2.83
CA LEU A 68 13.31 -4.41 3.46
C LEU A 68 12.20 -5.48 3.37
N VAL A 69 12.30 -6.36 2.37
CA VAL A 69 11.33 -7.45 2.13
C VAL A 69 12.09 -8.77 1.93
N ASP A 70 11.56 -9.85 2.49
CA ASP A 70 11.98 -11.22 2.19
C ASP A 70 10.92 -11.93 1.31
N GLU A 71 11.36 -12.92 0.54
CA GLU A 71 10.51 -13.82 -0.24
C GLU A 71 10.67 -15.26 0.26
N GLU A 72 9.57 -15.98 0.40
CA GLU A 72 9.58 -17.42 0.68
C GLU A 72 8.42 -18.15 -0.03
N TRP A 73 8.52 -19.47 -0.13
CA TRP A 73 7.42 -20.32 -0.60
C TRP A 73 6.60 -20.83 0.57
N ASN A 74 5.34 -20.41 0.67
CA ASN A 74 4.45 -20.84 1.75
C ASN A 74 3.06 -21.26 1.24
N TRP A 75 2.33 -22.01 2.06
CA TRP A 75 0.91 -22.27 1.81
C TRP A 75 0.14 -20.96 1.91
N VAL A 76 -0.82 -20.76 1.01
CA VAL A 76 -1.69 -19.59 1.02
C VAL A 76 -3.11 -20.05 1.29
N VAL A 77 -3.80 -19.37 2.21
CA VAL A 77 -5.19 -19.68 2.56
C VAL A 77 -6.04 -19.79 1.29
N GLY A 78 -6.74 -20.92 1.15
CA GLY A 78 -7.61 -21.21 0.00
C GLY A 78 -6.90 -21.63 -1.28
N CYS A 79 -5.59 -21.92 -1.23
CA CYS A 79 -4.82 -22.45 -2.37
C CYS A 79 -4.37 -23.89 -2.14
N ASN A 80 -4.46 -24.71 -3.18
CA ASN A 80 -4.04 -26.13 -3.15
C ASN A 80 -2.53 -26.34 -3.35
N ALA A 81 -1.74 -25.27 -3.39
CA ALA A 81 -0.30 -25.34 -3.61
C ALA A 81 0.40 -24.13 -2.97
N LYS A 82 1.68 -24.32 -2.61
CA LYS A 82 2.53 -23.23 -2.14
C LYS A 82 2.65 -22.12 -3.19
N LYS A 83 2.73 -20.88 -2.72
CA LYS A 83 2.94 -19.69 -3.54
C LYS A 83 4.13 -18.91 -2.99
N ARG A 84 4.70 -18.04 -3.82
CA ARG A 84 5.63 -17.01 -3.35
C ARG A 84 4.88 -15.98 -2.53
N VAL A 85 5.36 -15.74 -1.32
CA VAL A 85 4.84 -14.77 -0.36
C VAL A 85 5.95 -13.83 0.07
N TYR A 86 5.56 -12.60 0.41
CA TYR A 86 6.48 -11.51 0.72
C TYR A 86 6.18 -10.95 2.11
N TYR A 87 7.22 -10.82 2.93
CA TYR A 87 7.08 -10.28 4.28
C TYR A 87 8.12 -9.20 4.54
N LEU A 88 7.79 -8.23 5.39
CA LEU A 88 8.77 -7.28 5.87
C LEU A 88 9.83 -7.99 6.71
N THR A 89 11.09 -7.62 6.51
CA THR A 89 12.19 -7.88 7.44
C THR A 89 12.03 -7.00 8.70
N PRO A 90 12.78 -7.22 9.79
CA PRO A 90 12.77 -6.30 10.94
C PRO A 90 13.11 -4.85 10.54
N THR A 91 14.07 -4.66 9.63
CA THR A 91 14.41 -3.35 9.05
C THR A 91 13.26 -2.79 8.19
N GLY A 92 12.60 -3.64 7.40
CA GLY A 92 11.40 -3.27 6.64
C GLY A 92 10.24 -2.81 7.52
N VAL A 93 10.03 -3.45 8.66
CA VAL A 93 9.01 -3.05 9.63
C VAL A 93 9.31 -1.67 10.21
N ALA A 94 10.57 -1.42 10.58
CA ALA A 94 10.98 -0.12 11.10
C ALA A 94 10.77 0.99 10.06
N GLU A 95 11.17 0.75 8.81
CA GLU A 95 11.01 1.72 7.73
C GLU A 95 9.54 1.98 7.38
N ALA A 96 8.72 0.91 7.29
CA ALA A 96 7.28 1.04 7.05
C ALA A 96 6.58 1.85 8.15
N LYS A 97 6.96 1.63 9.42
CA LYS A 97 6.44 2.40 10.57
C LYS A 97 6.85 3.87 10.50
N ARG A 98 8.11 4.15 10.14
CA ARG A 98 8.61 5.52 9.97
C ARG A 98 7.81 6.27 8.90
N ILE A 99 7.67 5.67 7.71
CA ILE A 99 6.87 6.24 6.61
C ILE A 99 5.42 6.47 7.05
N LEU A 100 4.83 5.51 7.76
CA LEU A 100 3.45 5.62 8.24
C LEU A 100 3.30 6.77 9.25
N GLU A 101 4.25 6.94 10.16
CA GLU A 101 4.21 8.00 11.16
C GLU A 101 4.39 9.39 10.55
N ASP A 102 5.30 9.52 9.57
CA ASP A 102 5.47 10.73 8.78
C ASP A 102 4.18 11.06 8.01
N LEU A 103 3.52 10.05 7.45
CA LEU A 103 2.28 10.21 6.70
C LEU A 103 1.11 10.66 7.58
N LYS A 104 0.91 10.05 8.75
CA LYS A 104 -0.23 10.35 9.65
C LYS A 104 -0.37 11.83 9.96
N ASN A 105 0.76 12.48 10.23
CA ASN A 105 0.81 13.88 10.67
C ASN A 105 0.75 14.88 9.51
N ARG A 106 0.85 14.40 8.26
CA ARG A 106 0.83 15.24 7.07
C ARG A 106 -0.57 15.80 6.83
N SER A 107 -0.64 17.10 6.53
CA SER A 107 -1.87 17.73 6.03
C SER A 107 -2.07 17.33 4.57
N VAL A 108 -3.27 16.88 4.24
CA VAL A 108 -3.65 16.42 2.90
C VAL A 108 -4.97 17.05 2.48
N LYS A 109 -5.07 17.39 1.19
CA LYS A 109 -6.31 17.86 0.57
C LYS A 109 -7.20 16.66 0.28
N ILE A 110 -8.43 16.69 0.76
CA ILE A 110 -9.40 15.60 0.60
C ILE A 110 -10.56 16.09 -0.24
N ARG A 111 -10.95 15.29 -1.24
CA ARG A 111 -12.17 15.47 -2.02
C ARG A 111 -13.15 14.34 -1.71
N HIS A 112 -14.34 14.70 -1.24
CA HIS A 112 -15.40 13.73 -0.94
C HIS A 112 -16.79 14.35 -1.18
N GLY A 113 -17.53 13.78 -2.14
CA GLY A 113 -18.74 14.40 -2.70
C GLY A 113 -18.39 15.72 -3.38
N THR A 114 -19.11 16.77 -3.01
CA THR A 114 -18.90 18.16 -3.45
C THR A 114 -17.97 18.96 -2.55
N ARG A 115 -17.44 18.36 -1.48
CA ARG A 115 -16.60 19.04 -0.48
C ARG A 115 -15.13 18.81 -0.76
N GLU A 116 -14.36 19.87 -0.61
CA GLU A 116 -12.89 19.85 -0.57
C GLU A 116 -12.42 20.53 0.73
N PHE A 117 -11.51 19.89 1.45
CA PHE A 117 -10.98 20.42 2.70
C PHE A 117 -9.60 19.83 3.00
N ASP A 118 -8.84 20.54 3.82
CA ASP A 118 -7.55 20.08 4.36
C ASP A 118 -7.78 19.38 5.71
N ALA A 119 -7.13 18.23 5.91
CA ALA A 119 -7.08 17.57 7.22
C ALA A 119 -5.77 16.78 7.36
N LYS A 120 -5.43 16.36 8.58
CA LYS A 120 -4.34 15.38 8.76
C LYS A 120 -4.75 14.03 8.19
N PHE A 121 -3.80 13.30 7.63
CA PHE A 121 -4.05 11.97 7.08
C PHE A 121 -4.68 11.03 8.12
N CYS A 122 -4.25 11.08 9.38
CA CYS A 122 -4.80 10.22 10.43
C CYS A 122 -6.28 10.49 10.75
N ASP A 123 -6.78 11.69 10.46
CA ASP A 123 -8.14 12.10 10.78
C ASP A 123 -9.15 11.74 9.68
N ILE A 124 -8.71 11.24 8.53
CA ILE A 124 -9.58 10.95 7.37
C ILE A 124 -10.73 10.01 7.73
N ASN A 125 -10.41 8.89 8.39
CA ASN A 125 -11.41 7.88 8.75
C ASN A 125 -12.44 8.43 9.75
N SER A 126 -12.01 9.18 10.77
CA SER A 126 -12.90 9.76 11.78
C SER A 126 -13.76 10.87 11.18
N LEU A 127 -13.18 11.77 10.38
CA LEU A 127 -13.90 12.89 9.75
C LEU A 127 -14.97 12.44 8.75
N LEU A 128 -14.75 11.31 8.09
CA LEU A 128 -15.63 10.80 7.05
C LEU A 128 -16.50 9.61 7.47
N GLY A 129 -16.40 9.17 8.73
CA GLY A 129 -17.10 7.97 9.20
C GLY A 129 -16.73 6.71 8.43
N LEU A 130 -15.46 6.64 7.99
CA LEU A 130 -14.93 5.53 7.20
C LEU A 130 -14.07 4.62 8.06
N ASN A 131 -13.91 3.38 7.60
CA ASN A 131 -12.97 2.42 8.18
C ASN A 131 -12.14 1.81 7.04
N LEU A 132 -11.32 2.65 6.42
CA LEU A 132 -10.40 2.24 5.36
C LEU A 132 -9.02 1.94 5.93
N ARG A 133 -8.33 0.95 5.38
CA ARG A 133 -6.91 0.77 5.65
C ARG A 133 -6.11 1.94 5.08
N THR A 134 -4.99 2.26 5.72
CA THR A 134 -4.06 3.32 5.26
C THR A 134 -3.74 3.18 3.78
N VAL A 135 -3.43 1.95 3.33
CA VAL A 135 -3.09 1.68 1.94
C VAL A 135 -4.24 1.97 0.97
N GLU A 136 -5.49 1.70 1.38
CA GLU A 136 -6.65 1.98 0.53
C GLU A 136 -6.83 3.49 0.34
N ILE A 137 -6.67 4.27 1.41
CA ILE A 137 -6.70 5.74 1.34
C ILE A 137 -5.60 6.25 0.39
N LEU A 138 -4.39 5.69 0.47
CA LEU A 138 -3.24 6.05 -0.38
C LEU A 138 -3.45 5.71 -1.87
N CYS A 139 -4.32 4.76 -2.18
CA CYS A 139 -4.68 4.42 -3.56
C CYS A 139 -5.64 5.43 -4.19
N TYR A 140 -6.32 6.25 -3.39
CA TYR A 140 -7.17 7.34 -3.87
C TYR A 140 -6.43 8.67 -4.02
N MET A 141 -5.12 8.66 -3.81
CA MET A 141 -4.30 9.85 -4.02
C MET A 141 -4.09 10.12 -5.50
N THR A 142 -4.48 11.31 -5.96
CA THR A 142 -4.31 11.79 -7.33
C THR A 142 -2.91 12.36 -7.54
N GLU A 143 -2.53 12.51 -8.81
CA GLU A 143 -1.27 13.15 -9.21
C GLU A 143 -1.16 14.60 -8.73
N ASP A 144 -2.30 15.29 -8.65
CA ASP A 144 -2.42 16.66 -8.16
C ASP A 144 -2.28 16.77 -6.62
N GLY A 145 -2.08 15.64 -5.92
CA GLY A 145 -1.83 15.59 -4.48
C GLY A 145 -3.09 15.59 -3.60
N TYR A 146 -4.27 15.35 -4.19
CA TYR A 146 -5.55 15.21 -3.47
C TYR A 146 -5.82 13.74 -3.15
N ILE A 147 -6.52 13.48 -2.05
CA ILE A 147 -7.14 12.17 -1.80
C ILE A 147 -8.59 12.26 -2.29
N ASP A 148 -8.87 11.65 -3.43
CA ASP A 148 -10.19 11.66 -4.08
C ASP A 148 -10.98 10.38 -3.79
N LEU A 149 -11.76 10.43 -2.72
CA LEU A 149 -12.52 9.29 -2.24
C LEU A 149 -13.78 9.01 -3.07
N ASN A 150 -14.13 9.88 -4.02
CA ASN A 150 -15.23 9.61 -4.96
C ASN A 150 -14.89 8.44 -5.89
N GLN A 151 -13.61 8.19 -6.12
CA GLN A 151 -13.13 7.09 -6.96
C GLN A 151 -13.30 5.71 -6.30
N ARG A 152 -13.68 5.64 -5.02
CA ARG A 152 -13.83 4.39 -4.26
C ARG A 152 -14.81 3.41 -4.90
N ASN A 153 -15.89 3.88 -5.51
CA ASN A 153 -16.88 3.00 -6.15
C ASN A 153 -16.34 2.32 -7.42
N LYS A 154 -15.23 2.81 -7.99
CA LYS A 154 -14.64 2.27 -9.22
C LYS A 154 -13.87 0.96 -9.00
N TYR A 155 -13.44 0.68 -7.77
CA TYR A 155 -12.57 -0.45 -7.43
C TYR A 155 -13.22 -1.45 -6.46
N ARG A 156 -14.50 -1.27 -6.12
CA ARG A 156 -15.31 -2.30 -5.45
C ARG A 156 -15.77 -3.31 -6.50
N TYR A 157 -15.02 -4.40 -6.66
CA TYR A 157 -15.44 -5.60 -7.37
C TYR A 157 -16.15 -6.56 -6.42
#